data_AF-A0A223S849-F1
#
_entry.id   AF-A0A223S849-F1
#
_cell.length_a   1.000
_cell.length_b   1.000
_cell.length_c   1.000
_cell.angle_alpha   90.00
_cell.angle_beta   90.00
_cell.angle_gamma   90.00
#
_symmetry.space_group_name_H-M   'P 1'
#
loop_
_entity.id
_entity.type
_entity.pdbx_description
1 polymer ?
#
loop_
_entity_poly.entity_id
_entity_poly.type
_entity_poly.pdbx_seq_one_letter_code
_entity_poly.pdbx_strand_id
1 'polypeptide(L)' 'MACRISELVLGCRDPEVLARFWCEVLDFVVLDRLLKLGARPADIGQTGQEQWHVLADPEGNEFCLLKARLNPL' A
#
# COMPACT_ATOMS: atom_id res chain seq x y z
N MET A 1 -6.57 26.51 8.32
CA MET A 1 -7.36 25.40 7.76
C MET A 1 -6.46 24.72 6.73
N ALA A 2 -6.13 23.44 6.90
CA ALA A 2 -5.19 22.73 6.02
C ALA A 2 -5.93 21.58 5.32
N CYS A 3 -5.65 21.37 4.03
CA CYS A 3 -6.20 20.25 3.27
C CYS A 3 -5.26 19.05 3.34
N ARG A 4 -5.81 17.83 3.46
CA ARG A 4 -5.07 16.56 3.40
C ARG A 4 -5.47 15.82 2.12
N ILE A 5 -4.48 15.48 1.31
CA ILE A 5 -4.68 14.63 0.12
C ILE A 5 -4.65 13.18 0.59
N SER A 6 -5.69 12.39 0.27
CA SER A 6 -5.82 10.98 0.67
C SER A 6 -5.34 10.00 -0.39
N GLU A 7 -5.45 10.38 -1.66
CA GLU A 7 -5.06 9.56 -2.81
C GLU A 7 -4.54 10.46 -3.93
N LEU A 8 -3.57 9.94 -4.68
CA LEU A 8 -3.00 10.61 -5.84
C LEU A 8 -2.80 9.59 -6.97
N VAL A 9 -3.44 9.83 -8.11
CA VAL A 9 -3.28 9.04 -9.33
C VAL A 9 -2.41 9.86 -10.31
N LEU A 10 -1.23 9.34 -10.63
CA LEU A 10 -0.29 9.99 -11.54
C LEU A 10 -0.17 9.18 -12.83
N GLY A 11 -0.26 9.85 -13.98
CA GLY A 11 0.16 9.26 -15.25
C GLY A 11 1.67 9.04 -15.24
N CYS A 12 2.13 7.83 -15.55
CA CYS A 12 3.55 7.50 -15.62
C CYS A 12 3.89 6.78 -16.93
N ARG A 13 5.15 6.89 -17.36
CA ARG A 13 5.66 6.20 -18.56
C ARG A 13 5.93 4.71 -18.28
N ASP A 14 6.43 4.40 -17.09
CA ASP A 14 6.72 3.03 -16.65
C ASP A 14 6.34 2.89 -15.15
N PRO A 15 5.39 2.00 -14.80
CA PRO A 15 4.91 1.84 -13.44
C PRO A 15 5.91 1.13 -12.51
N GLU A 16 6.75 0.24 -13.04
CA GLU A 16 7.74 -0.52 -12.23
C GLU A 16 8.85 0.41 -11.75
N VAL A 17 9.32 1.29 -12.64
CA VAL A 17 10.35 2.29 -12.30
C VAL A 17 9.82 3.29 -11.26
N LEU A 18 8.57 3.73 -11.41
CA LEU A 18 7.93 4.64 -10.47
C LEU A 18 7.76 3.96 -9.10
N ALA A 19 7.28 2.71 -9.08
CA ALA A 19 7.12 1.93 -7.86
C ALA A 19 8.44 1.76 -7.12
N ARG A 20 9.52 1.38 -7.82
CA ARG A 20 10.86 1.25 -7.23
C ARG A 20 11.34 2.56 -6.59
N PHE A 21 11.19 3.68 -7.29
CA PHE A 21 11.56 4.99 -6.77
C PHE A 21 10.84 5.32 -5.46
N TRP A 22 9.53 5.11 -5.39
CA TRP A 22 8.77 5.38 -4.16
C TRP A 22 9.06 4.40 -3.03
N CYS A 23 9.35 3.12 -3.37
CA CYS A 23 9.82 2.16 -2.38
C CYS A 23 11.16 2.61 -1.77
N GLU A 24 12.07 3.14 -2.58
CA GLU A 24 13.38 3.61 -2.10
C GLU A 24 13.28 4.91 -1.28
N VAL A 25 12.49 5.89 -1.74
CA VAL A 25 12.45 7.23 -1.13
C VAL A 25 11.56 7.28 0.10
N LEU A 26 10.41 6.59 0.06
CA LEU A 26 9.38 6.67 1.09
C LEU A 26 9.18 5.35 1.85
N ASP A 27 9.96 4.32 1.52
CA ASP A 27 9.84 2.99 2.12
C ASP A 27 8.43 2.40 1.89
N PHE A 28 7.86 2.70 0.73
CA PHE A 28 6.57 2.16 0.31
C PHE A 28 6.71 0.70 -0.14
N VAL A 29 5.60 -0.03 -0.12
CA VAL A 29 5.55 -1.43 -0.57
C VAL A 29 4.52 -1.59 -1.68
N VAL A 30 4.85 -2.38 -2.70
CA VAL A 30 3.98 -2.65 -3.85
C VAL A 30 2.98 -3.76 -3.49
N LEU A 31 1.69 -3.41 -3.46
CA LEU A 31 0.60 -4.34 -3.13
C LEU A 31 0.57 -5.57 -4.05
N ASP A 32 0.66 -5.38 -5.37
CA ASP A 32 0.65 -6.48 -6.34
C ASP A 32 1.80 -7.48 -6.10
N ARG A 33 2.98 -6.98 -5.73
CA ARG A 33 4.13 -7.83 -5.41
C ARG A 33 3.88 -8.69 -4.18
N LEU A 34 3.26 -8.12 -3.14
CA LEU A 34 2.89 -8.87 -1.95
C LEU A 34 1.85 -9.94 -2.25
N LEU A 35 0.83 -9.61 -3.05
CA LEU A 35 -0.16 -10.59 -3.51
C LEU A 35 0.50 -11.75 -4.29
N LYS A 36 1.45 -11.44 -5.17
CA LYS A 36 2.25 -12.45 -5.91
C LYS A 36 3.13 -13.32 -4.99
N LEU A 37 3.62 -12.77 -3.88
CA LEU A 37 4.36 -13.52 -2.87
C LEU A 37 3.46 -14.40 -1.98
N GLY A 38 2.14 -14.37 -2.20
CA GLY A 38 1.16 -15.19 -1.50
C GLY A 38 0.45 -14.47 -0.35
N ALA A 39 0.64 -13.15 -0.21
CA ALA A 39 -0.20 -12.36 0.68
C ALA A 39 -1.65 -12.36 0.17
N ARG A 40 -2.62 -12.45 1.08
CA ARG A 40 -4.04 -12.54 0.76
C ARG A 40 -4.77 -11.43 1.50
N PRO A 41 -5.80 -10.78 0.91
CA PRO A 41 -6.64 -9.88 1.66
C PRO A 41 -7.22 -10.59 2.88
N ALA A 42 -7.08 -9.99 4.07
CA ALA A 42 -7.66 -10.54 5.28
C ALA A 42 -9.18 -10.34 5.26
N ASP A 43 -9.94 -11.35 5.67
CA ASP A 43 -11.41 -11.31 5.73
C ASP A 43 -11.86 -10.60 7.02
N ILE A 44 -11.60 -9.29 7.10
CA ILE A 44 -12.00 -8.43 8.22
C ILE A 44 -13.15 -7.48 7.86
N GLY A 45 -13.83 -7.74 6.74
CA GLY A 45 -14.90 -6.88 6.21
C GLY A 45 -14.40 -5.62 5.48
N GLN A 46 -13.20 -5.64 4.90
CA GLN A 46 -12.75 -4.52 4.06
C GLN A 46 -13.60 -4.41 2.80
N THR A 47 -14.06 -3.20 2.52
CA THR A 47 -14.86 -2.90 1.33
C THR A 47 -14.01 -2.36 0.17
N GLY A 48 -12.73 -2.09 0.42
CA GLY A 48 -11.82 -1.45 -0.53
C GLY A 48 -11.95 0.08 -0.57
N GLN A 49 -12.78 0.66 0.30
CA GLN A 49 -12.91 2.11 0.49
C GLN A 49 -11.96 2.64 1.57
N GLU A 50 -11.33 1.75 2.33
CA GLU A 50 -10.45 2.10 3.43
C GLU A 50 -9.08 2.59 2.93
N GLN A 51 -8.43 3.46 3.70
CA GLN A 51 -7.10 4.00 3.35
C GLN A 51 -5.94 3.05 3.71
N TRP A 52 -6.26 1.81 4.07
CA TRP A 52 -5.31 0.77 4.44
C TRP A 52 -5.78 -0.58 3.88
N HIS A 53 -4.84 -1.48 3.63
CA HIS A 53 -5.11 -2.86 3.23
C HIS A 53 -4.56 -3.79 4.31
N VAL A 54 -5.41 -4.64 4.88
CA VAL A 54 -5.00 -5.70 5.78
C VAL A 54 -4.80 -6.96 4.95
N LEU A 55 -3.57 -7.46 4.97
CA LEU A 55 -3.19 -8.68 4.28
C LEU A 55 -2.75 -9.72 5.30
N ALA A 56 -3.04 -10.98 5.03
CA ALA A 56 -2.43 -12.12 5.70
C ALA A 56 -1.30 -12.67 4.83
N ASP A 57 -0.13 -12.91 5.42
CA ASP A 57 0.95 -13.65 4.77
C ASP A 57 0.56 -15.14 4.58
N PRO A 58 1.35 -15.94 3.85
CA PRO A 58 1.07 -17.37 3.69
C PRO A 58 1.03 -18.16 5.00
N GLU A 59 1.74 -17.71 6.04
CA GLU A 59 1.81 -18.33 7.37
C GLU A 59 0.61 -17.97 8.27
N GLY A 60 -0.22 -17.01 7.85
CA GLY A 60 -1.42 -16.57 8.55
C GLY A 60 -1.21 -15.33 9.43
N ASN A 61 -0.05 -14.67 9.36
CA ASN A 61 0.20 -13.42 10.08
C ASN A 61 -0.45 -12.24 9.36
N GLU A 62 -1.26 -11.48 10.08
CA GLU A 62 -1.93 -10.30 9.58
C GLU A 62 -1.02 -9.07 9.68
N PHE A 63 -0.95 -8.30 8.60
CA PHE A 63 -0.24 -7.03 8.55
C PHE A 63 -1.04 -5.97 7.80
N CYS A 64 -0.84 -4.71 8.19
CA CYS A 64 -1.58 -3.58 7.65
C CYS A 64 -0.67 -2.71 6.77
N LEU A 65 -1.06 -2.51 5.52
CA LEU A 65 -0.44 -1.59 4.58
C LEU A 65 -1.24 -0.29 4.55
N LEU A 66 -0.63 0.79 5.04
CA LEU A 66 -1.18 2.12 4.86
C LEU A 66 -0.87 2.62 3.45
N LYS A 67 -1.84 3.26 2.79
CA LYS A 67 -1.70 3.80 1.43
C LYS A 67 -0.66 4.95 1.33
N ALA A 68 -0.20 5.46 2.47
CA ALA A 68 0.97 6.34 2.62
C ALA A 68 1.48 6.29 4.06
N ARG A 69 2.80 6.42 4.29
CA ARG A 69 3.35 6.72 5.62
C ARG A 69 2.79 8.06 6.10
N LEU A 70 2.19 8.08 7.30
CA LEU A 70 2.05 9.32 8.06
C LEU A 70 3.44 9.72 8.56
N ASN A 71 3.79 11.00 8.37
CA ASN A 71 5.10 11.56 8.67
C ASN A 71 5.59 11.14 10.08
N PRO A 72 6.85 10.69 10.26
CA PRO A 72 7.42 10.64 11.59
C PRO A 72 7.46 12.07 12.14
N LEU A 73 6.97 12.26 13.37
CA LEU A 73 7.13 13.50 14.13
C LEU A 73 8.60 13.79 14.38
#